data_AF-A0A8S1N2M0-F1
#
_entry.id   AF-A0A8S1N2M0-F1
#
_cell.length_a   1.000
_cell.length_b   1.000
_cell.length_c   1.000
_cell.angle_alpha   90.00
_cell.angle_beta   90.00
_cell.angle_gamma   90.00
#
_symmetry.space_group_name_H-M   'P 1'
#
loop_
_entity.id
_entity.type
_entity.pdbx_description
1 polymer ?
#
loop_
_entity_poly.entity_id
_entity_poly.type
_entity_poly.pdbx_seq_one_letter_code
_entity_poly.pdbx_strand_id
1 'polypeptide(L)'
;MEQHPNSRIALIIILLFLGCLSQIFCFQSYEEAILSSSIEVLEQSVNVDNSVDGNTYGIGFWSMSVPLMNNKQNIDFDNPYDSSKGEFGQLLMLMQDSETKSNSILVSLYLDYENLKVQHKVQIIDQLSTQMLIFKFDGLVYEGKWIFNLILIQPKLQMVLVQMSDQEKQTVEFNSETQLNLKFILGGRGYINDMNLNTFKGVLSRLIFIPSLFYTETTFDDLIKNNIIPQKKEGEKIINIVFGLHIFDGTYAQQQTIDQYGNKYILSGWAKYIIKDGDDKQYTLLRMTAFLNYEHEIQLGDELFMIEVFLSNSNPEQTKMIVNADAFSMPIQQSFQSQFDSTFQGSQNSNYQIVQSKRIFQNLNNKQYYEGLQQWHYIQYEYGRSNSQERMLFQSQFYNELGLITESLGNDIFGGSFTNYKFYLFFGRDNFNNNLLQAEIYDFKISFNYNEDKEFIQYCHNTCLTCDGPLYNNCLSCDENQHRYFQIDTFQCRCLQGYFEFEQGKCTDQFYSSISLSEDIIENPFSIINQLYIVFRMLLLLQNMVYKTSLQI
;
A
#
# COMPACT_ATOMS: atom_id res chain seq x y z
N MET A 1 61.50 -19.70 -2.24
CA MET A 1 60.07 -19.34 -2.09
C MET A 1 59.50 -19.15 -3.48
N GLU A 2 59.11 -20.24 -4.11
CA GLU A 2 58.50 -20.22 -5.45
C GLU A 2 56.99 -20.00 -5.29
N GLN A 3 56.50 -18.86 -5.78
CA GLN A 3 55.07 -18.56 -5.78
C GLN A 3 54.39 -19.34 -6.90
N HIS A 4 53.58 -20.34 -6.53
CA HIS A 4 52.82 -21.13 -7.50
C HIS A 4 51.72 -20.29 -8.18
N PRO A 5 51.81 -20.06 -9.50
CA PRO A 5 50.81 -19.28 -10.25
C PRO A 5 49.42 -19.95 -10.29
N ASN A 6 49.36 -21.26 -10.02
CA ASN A 6 48.11 -22.02 -10.05
C ASN A 6 47.14 -21.67 -8.91
N SER A 7 47.62 -21.14 -7.77
CA SER A 7 46.73 -20.76 -6.65
C SER A 7 45.93 -19.47 -6.93
N ARG A 8 46.50 -18.54 -7.71
CA ARG A 8 45.81 -17.28 -8.08
C ARG A 8 44.72 -17.51 -9.12
N ILE A 9 44.94 -18.46 -10.04
CA ILE A 9 43.94 -18.85 -11.04
C ILE A 9 42.77 -19.57 -10.37
N ALA A 10 43.03 -20.45 -9.40
CA ALA A 10 41.96 -21.09 -8.63
C ALA A 10 41.13 -20.08 -7.81
N LEU A 11 41.76 -19.08 -7.19
CA LEU A 11 41.05 -18.04 -6.43
C LEU A 11 40.19 -17.14 -7.33
N ILE A 12 40.70 -16.79 -8.53
CA ILE A 12 39.96 -15.98 -9.52
C ILE A 12 38.79 -16.79 -10.10
N ILE A 13 38.96 -18.08 -10.36
CA ILE A 13 37.88 -18.97 -10.82
C ILE A 13 36.83 -19.15 -9.72
N ILE A 14 37.23 -19.28 -8.44
CA ILE A 14 36.28 -19.36 -7.31
C ILE A 14 35.53 -18.03 -7.12
N LEU A 15 36.20 -16.88 -7.25
CA LEU A 15 35.54 -15.56 -7.19
C LEU A 15 34.62 -15.29 -8.39
N LEU A 16 34.99 -15.78 -9.59
CA LEU A 16 34.12 -15.71 -10.77
C LEU A 16 32.93 -16.69 -10.68
N PHE A 17 33.11 -17.88 -10.09
CA PHE A 17 32.01 -18.80 -9.81
C PHE A 17 31.08 -18.27 -8.71
N LEU A 18 31.62 -17.61 -7.68
CA LEU A 18 30.82 -16.89 -6.67
C LEU A 18 30.07 -15.70 -7.28
N GLY A 19 30.64 -15.04 -8.31
CA GLY A 19 29.98 -13.98 -9.07
C GLY A 19 28.96 -14.48 -10.12
N CYS A 20 29.08 -15.72 -10.60
CA CYS A 20 28.09 -16.35 -11.47
C CYS A 20 26.89 -16.92 -10.69
N LEU A 21 27.09 -17.32 -9.43
CA LEU A 21 26.00 -17.69 -8.52
C LEU A 21 25.22 -16.47 -7.98
N SER A 22 25.69 -15.24 -8.23
CA SER A 22 25.10 -14.01 -7.70
C SER A 22 24.17 -13.27 -8.68
N GLN A 23 23.73 -13.89 -9.78
CA GLN A 23 22.57 -13.38 -10.53
C GLN A 23 21.25 -13.84 -9.91
N ILE A 24 21.20 -13.97 -8.59
CA ILE A 24 19.92 -13.97 -7.89
C ILE A 24 19.44 -12.52 -8.00
N PHE A 25 18.41 -12.32 -8.82
CA PHE A 25 17.89 -11.01 -9.21
C PHE A 25 17.34 -10.26 -8.00
N CYS A 26 18.17 -9.49 -7.29
CA CYS A 26 17.66 -8.62 -6.25
C CYS A 26 16.93 -7.42 -6.90
N PHE A 27 15.67 -7.22 -6.55
CA PHE A 27 14.95 -6.00 -6.92
C PHE A 27 15.64 -4.78 -6.29
N GLN A 28 16.04 -3.79 -7.08
CA GLN A 28 16.71 -2.59 -6.57
C GLN A 28 15.72 -1.51 -6.13
N SER A 29 14.53 -1.49 -6.73
CA SER A 29 13.44 -0.58 -6.36
C SER A 29 12.07 -1.25 -6.43
N TYR A 30 11.06 -0.62 -5.83
CA TYR A 30 9.68 -1.08 -5.93
C TYR A 30 9.20 -1.09 -7.39
N GLU A 31 9.46 -0.03 -8.15
CA GLU A 31 9.04 0.08 -9.56
C GLU A 31 9.72 -0.98 -10.44
N GLU A 32 10.94 -1.39 -10.12
CA GLU A 32 11.61 -2.50 -10.79
C GLU A 32 10.99 -3.84 -10.38
N ALA A 33 10.60 -3.99 -9.12
CA ALA A 33 10.04 -5.23 -8.61
C ALA A 33 8.67 -5.56 -9.21
N ILE A 34 7.84 -4.55 -9.50
CA ILE A 34 6.44 -4.76 -9.93
C ILE A 34 6.33 -4.97 -11.44
N LEU A 35 5.45 -5.90 -11.84
CA LEU A 35 5.08 -6.09 -13.23
C LEU A 35 4.26 -4.88 -13.72
N SER A 36 4.78 -4.13 -14.69
CA SER A 36 4.09 -2.95 -15.25
C SER A 36 2.81 -3.32 -15.99
N SER A 37 1.82 -2.42 -15.98
CA SER A 37 0.54 -2.61 -16.71
C SER A 37 0.73 -2.68 -18.23
N SER A 38 1.76 -2.02 -18.76
CA SER A 38 2.28 -2.23 -20.11
C SER A 38 3.20 -3.44 -20.09
N ILE A 39 2.65 -4.63 -20.37
CA ILE A 39 3.43 -5.87 -20.39
C ILE A 39 4.31 -5.87 -21.65
N GLU A 40 5.63 -5.87 -21.49
CA GLU A 40 6.49 -6.43 -22.53
C GLU A 40 6.52 -7.94 -22.31
N VAL A 41 6.04 -8.71 -23.28
CA VAL A 41 6.13 -10.17 -23.26
C VAL A 41 7.60 -10.53 -23.29
N LEU A 42 8.11 -11.13 -22.21
CA LEU A 42 9.50 -11.57 -22.17
C LEU A 42 9.59 -12.97 -22.76
N GLU A 43 10.16 -13.06 -23.96
CA GLU A 43 10.49 -14.34 -24.59
C GLU A 43 11.94 -14.71 -24.26
N GLN A 44 12.13 -15.91 -23.68
CA GLN A 44 13.45 -16.46 -23.39
C GLN A 44 13.56 -17.87 -23.97
N SER A 45 14.56 -18.10 -24.82
CA SER A 45 14.88 -19.43 -25.34
C SER A 45 15.97 -20.05 -24.49
N VAL A 46 15.73 -21.27 -23.98
CA VAL A 46 16.72 -22.01 -23.21
C VAL A 46 16.96 -23.34 -23.90
N ASN A 47 18.20 -23.58 -24.30
CA ASN A 47 18.60 -24.90 -24.78
C ASN A 47 18.70 -25.86 -23.60
N VAL A 48 17.79 -26.82 -23.58
CA VAL A 48 17.75 -27.85 -22.55
C VAL A 48 18.59 -29.03 -23.02
N ASP A 49 19.69 -29.28 -22.32
CA ASP A 49 20.43 -30.53 -22.50
C ASP A 49 19.78 -31.63 -21.65
N ASN A 50 19.03 -32.52 -22.29
CA ASN A 50 18.38 -33.66 -21.64
C ASN A 50 19.38 -34.73 -21.15
N SER A 51 20.66 -34.63 -21.50
CA SER A 51 21.69 -35.61 -21.15
C SER A 51 22.37 -35.34 -19.80
N VAL A 52 22.26 -34.12 -19.26
CA VAL A 52 22.86 -33.72 -17.98
C VAL A 52 21.74 -33.61 -16.94
N ASP A 53 21.87 -34.38 -15.86
CA ASP A 53 20.87 -34.68 -14.84
C ASP A 53 19.71 -33.68 -14.61
N GLY A 54 18.48 -34.15 -14.85
CA GLY A 54 17.32 -33.82 -14.01
C GLY A 54 16.92 -32.35 -13.94
N ASN A 55 17.03 -31.63 -15.07
CA ASN A 55 16.68 -30.22 -15.15
C ASN A 55 15.32 -29.92 -14.48
N THR A 56 15.39 -29.27 -13.33
CA THR A 56 14.23 -28.68 -12.66
C THR A 56 14.13 -27.24 -13.14
N TYR A 57 12.96 -26.88 -13.66
CA TYR A 57 12.66 -25.49 -14.05
C TYR A 57 11.83 -24.85 -12.98
N GLY A 58 12.19 -23.63 -12.61
CA GLY A 58 11.47 -22.89 -11.58
C GLY A 58 10.99 -21.53 -12.07
N ILE A 59 9.85 -21.11 -11.54
CA ILE A 59 9.43 -19.72 -11.55
C ILE A 59 9.08 -19.29 -10.15
N GLY A 60 9.82 -18.29 -9.67
CA GLY A 60 9.53 -17.56 -8.45
C GLY A 60 8.82 -16.24 -8.77
N PHE A 61 7.88 -15.82 -7.93
CA PHE A 61 7.30 -14.48 -8.02
C PHE A 61 6.58 -14.11 -6.73
N TRP A 62 6.50 -12.81 -6.46
CA TRP A 62 5.63 -12.28 -5.42
C TRP A 62 4.27 -11.92 -6.00
N SER A 63 3.23 -12.18 -5.21
CA SER A 63 1.88 -11.76 -5.51
C SER A 63 1.26 -11.15 -4.26
N MET A 64 0.49 -10.10 -4.45
CA MET A 64 -0.35 -9.51 -3.40
C MET A 64 -1.76 -9.41 -3.96
N SER A 65 -2.74 -9.98 -3.26
CA SER A 65 -4.13 -9.74 -3.61
C SER A 65 -4.46 -8.30 -3.23
N VAL A 66 -4.79 -7.51 -4.23
CA VAL A 66 -5.50 -6.26 -4.02
C VAL A 66 -6.87 -6.42 -4.65
N PRO A 67 -7.93 -5.95 -3.99
CA PRO A 67 -9.22 -5.99 -4.60
C PRO A 67 -9.25 -5.24 -5.93
N LEU A 68 -10.08 -5.74 -6.84
CA LEU A 68 -10.63 -5.05 -8.00
C LEU A 68 -9.71 -4.02 -8.69
N MET A 69 -8.68 -4.49 -9.40
CA MET A 69 -8.12 -3.68 -10.47
C MET A 69 -9.01 -3.75 -11.71
N ASN A 70 -9.73 -2.65 -11.98
CA ASN A 70 -10.19 -2.34 -13.33
C ASN A 70 -8.97 -1.92 -14.18
N ASN A 71 -8.13 -2.87 -14.56
CA ASN A 71 -7.03 -2.61 -15.48
C ASN A 71 -7.58 -2.49 -16.90
N LYS A 72 -7.77 -1.25 -17.38
CA LYS A 72 -8.27 -0.93 -18.72
C LYS A 72 -7.21 -1.01 -19.85
N GLN A 73 -6.06 -1.64 -19.63
CA GLN A 73 -5.00 -1.70 -20.65
C GLN A 73 -4.79 -3.13 -21.16
N ASN A 74 -4.89 -3.27 -22.48
CA ASN A 74 -4.93 -4.53 -23.23
C ASN A 74 -3.61 -4.78 -23.97
N ILE A 75 -3.14 -6.02 -23.93
CA ILE A 75 -2.28 -6.59 -24.97
C ILE A 75 -2.93 -7.92 -25.34
N ASP A 76 -3.18 -8.10 -26.63
CA ASP A 76 -4.11 -9.09 -27.17
C ASP A 76 -3.31 -10.18 -27.89
N PHE A 77 -3.49 -11.45 -27.49
CA PHE A 77 -3.00 -12.60 -28.28
C PHE A 77 -4.16 -13.18 -29.10
N ASP A 78 -3.97 -13.21 -30.41
CA ASP A 78 -4.78 -13.79 -31.50
C ASP A 78 -6.29 -13.45 -31.58
N ASN A 79 -6.98 -13.14 -30.47
CA ASN A 79 -8.39 -12.78 -30.43
C ASN A 79 -8.70 -11.82 -29.26
N PRO A 80 -9.57 -10.80 -29.47
CA PRO A 80 -9.97 -9.87 -28.44
C PRO A 80 -10.65 -10.55 -27.26
N TYR A 81 -10.33 -10.06 -26.06
CA TYR A 81 -10.99 -10.40 -24.81
C TYR A 81 -12.52 -10.47 -24.94
N ASP A 82 -13.12 -11.55 -24.43
CA ASP A 82 -14.58 -11.76 -24.37
C ASP A 82 -15.01 -11.93 -22.91
N SER A 83 -15.67 -10.91 -22.36
CA SER A 83 -16.18 -10.93 -20.98
C SER A 83 -17.31 -11.93 -20.75
N SER A 84 -17.86 -12.54 -21.81
CA SER A 84 -18.92 -13.56 -21.68
C SER A 84 -18.40 -14.96 -21.37
N LYS A 85 -17.08 -15.19 -21.47
CA LYS A 85 -16.44 -16.49 -21.20
C LYS A 85 -15.80 -16.52 -19.82
N GLY A 86 -15.81 -17.69 -19.19
CA GLY A 86 -15.18 -17.90 -17.88
C GLY A 86 -13.68 -17.59 -17.90
N GLU A 87 -13.19 -16.91 -16.85
CA GLU A 87 -11.78 -16.53 -16.70
C GLU A 87 -10.93 -17.71 -16.21
N PHE A 88 -9.78 -17.94 -16.84
CA PHE A 88 -8.84 -19.01 -16.48
C PHE A 88 -7.61 -18.52 -15.68
N GLY A 89 -7.62 -17.25 -15.29
CA GLY A 89 -6.55 -16.62 -14.50
C GLY A 89 -5.46 -15.96 -15.36
N GLN A 90 -4.41 -15.49 -14.69
CA GLN A 90 -3.26 -14.80 -15.30
C GLN A 90 -2.21 -15.79 -15.75
N LEU A 91 -1.80 -15.68 -17.02
CA LEU A 91 -0.64 -16.40 -17.52
C LEU A 91 0.60 -15.93 -16.77
N LEU A 92 1.27 -16.87 -16.12
CA LEU A 92 2.58 -16.66 -15.52
C LEU A 92 3.67 -17.15 -16.47
N MET A 93 3.48 -18.35 -17.03
CA MET A 93 4.43 -18.95 -17.96
C MET A 93 3.73 -19.80 -19.00
N LEU A 94 4.20 -19.70 -20.23
CA LEU A 94 4.01 -20.67 -21.28
C LEU A 94 5.37 -21.24 -21.65
N MET A 95 5.51 -22.55 -21.49
CA MET A 95 6.66 -23.33 -21.91
C MET A 95 6.21 -24.14 -23.12
N GLN A 96 6.81 -23.96 -24.30
CA GLN A 96 6.37 -24.66 -25.51
C GLN A 96 7.55 -25.22 -26.29
N ASP A 97 7.28 -26.28 -27.05
CA ASP A 97 8.24 -26.80 -28.02
C ASP A 97 8.61 -25.72 -29.05
N SER A 98 9.90 -25.40 -29.16
CA SER A 98 10.39 -24.34 -30.04
C SER A 98 10.17 -24.61 -31.52
N GLU A 99 10.07 -25.89 -31.90
CA GLU A 99 9.94 -26.32 -33.30
C GLU A 99 8.49 -26.61 -33.67
N THR A 100 7.82 -27.46 -32.88
CA THR A 100 6.50 -27.99 -33.23
C THR A 100 5.35 -27.17 -32.65
N LYS A 101 5.59 -26.48 -31.54
CA LYS A 101 4.57 -25.88 -30.66
C LYS A 101 3.46 -26.84 -30.22
N SER A 102 3.57 -28.14 -30.52
CA SER A 102 2.51 -29.12 -30.26
C SER A 102 2.47 -29.53 -28.80
N ASN A 103 3.60 -29.41 -28.12
CA ASN A 103 3.71 -29.69 -26.70
C ASN A 103 3.91 -28.38 -25.94
N SER A 104 3.10 -28.16 -24.92
CA SER A 104 3.23 -26.96 -24.10
C SER A 104 2.82 -27.20 -22.65
N ILE A 105 3.42 -26.44 -21.73
CA ILE A 105 3.00 -26.32 -20.35
C ILE A 105 2.59 -24.88 -20.10
N LEU A 106 1.33 -24.70 -19.75
CA LEU A 106 0.77 -23.42 -19.31
C LEU A 106 0.72 -23.38 -17.79
N VAL A 107 1.19 -22.30 -17.21
CA VAL A 107 1.07 -22.02 -15.78
C VAL A 107 0.27 -20.74 -15.60
N SER A 108 -0.87 -20.83 -14.92
CA SER A 108 -1.68 -19.66 -14.59
C SER A 108 -1.97 -19.55 -13.10
N LEU A 109 -2.17 -18.30 -12.67
CA LEU A 109 -2.63 -17.95 -11.33
C LEU A 109 -4.08 -17.50 -11.40
N TYR A 110 -4.94 -18.17 -10.63
CA TYR A 110 -6.35 -17.90 -10.58
C TYR A 110 -6.80 -17.65 -9.14
N LEU A 111 -7.67 -16.68 -8.94
CA LEU A 111 -8.28 -16.42 -7.65
C LEU A 111 -9.72 -16.94 -7.69
N ASP A 112 -9.95 -18.04 -6.97
CA ASP A 112 -11.26 -18.67 -6.81
C ASP A 112 -11.98 -18.00 -5.65
N TYR A 113 -12.72 -16.94 -5.96
CA TYR A 113 -13.43 -16.13 -4.98
C TYR A 113 -14.56 -16.88 -4.28
N GLU A 114 -15.24 -17.77 -4.99
CA GLU A 114 -16.36 -18.54 -4.41
C GLU A 114 -15.87 -19.43 -3.27
N ASN A 115 -14.67 -19.99 -3.42
CA ASN A 115 -14.08 -20.90 -2.44
C ASN A 115 -12.98 -20.25 -1.58
N LEU A 116 -12.71 -18.95 -1.76
CA LEU A 116 -11.60 -18.22 -1.12
C LEU A 116 -10.27 -18.96 -1.27
N LYS A 117 -9.97 -19.42 -2.49
CA LYS A 117 -8.72 -20.13 -2.78
C LYS A 117 -7.90 -19.40 -3.82
N VAL A 118 -6.60 -19.37 -3.61
CA VAL A 118 -5.65 -19.07 -4.68
C VAL A 118 -5.29 -20.39 -5.35
N GLN A 119 -5.44 -20.43 -6.66
CA GLN A 119 -5.21 -21.62 -7.46
C GLN A 119 -4.06 -21.39 -8.43
N HIS A 120 -3.04 -22.24 -8.35
CA HIS A 120 -2.05 -22.37 -9.41
C HIS A 120 -2.50 -23.50 -10.31
N LYS A 121 -2.76 -23.19 -11.58
CA LYS A 121 -3.17 -24.18 -12.59
C LYS A 121 -1.99 -24.44 -13.50
N VAL A 122 -1.60 -25.70 -13.61
CA VAL A 122 -0.56 -26.16 -14.52
C VAL A 122 -1.19 -27.09 -15.53
N GLN A 123 -1.32 -26.63 -16.76
CA GLN A 123 -1.88 -27.43 -17.85
C GLN A 123 -0.75 -27.93 -18.73
N ILE A 124 -0.70 -29.24 -18.92
CA ILE A 124 0.29 -29.92 -19.75
C ILE A 124 -0.44 -30.43 -20.98
N ILE A 125 -0.02 -29.94 -22.14
CA ILE A 125 -0.60 -30.22 -23.45
C ILE A 125 0.42 -31.02 -24.23
N ASP A 126 0.02 -32.22 -24.62
CA ASP A 126 0.73 -33.12 -25.52
C ASP A 126 -0.15 -33.33 -26.77
N GLN A 127 0.43 -33.83 -27.86
CA GLN A 127 -0.27 -34.20 -29.09
C GLN A 127 -1.47 -35.11 -28.86
N LEU A 128 -1.40 -35.96 -27.83
CA LEU A 128 -2.41 -37.00 -27.55
C LEU A 128 -3.32 -36.68 -26.36
N SER A 129 -2.93 -35.76 -25.47
CA SER A 129 -3.66 -35.54 -24.23
C SER A 129 -3.46 -34.15 -23.64
N THR A 130 -4.39 -33.74 -22.77
CA THR A 130 -4.27 -32.53 -21.98
C THR A 130 -4.51 -32.89 -20.51
N GLN A 131 -3.52 -32.64 -19.67
CA GLN A 131 -3.59 -32.84 -18.23
C GLN A 131 -3.66 -31.49 -17.53
N MET A 132 -4.56 -31.34 -16.55
CA MET A 132 -4.67 -30.13 -15.73
C MET A 132 -4.37 -30.46 -14.27
N LEU A 133 -3.37 -29.81 -13.70
CA LEU A 133 -3.01 -29.89 -12.29
C LEU A 133 -3.46 -28.61 -11.59
N ILE A 134 -4.12 -28.74 -10.44
CA ILE A 134 -4.66 -27.61 -9.68
C ILE A 134 -4.12 -27.67 -8.25
N PHE A 135 -3.34 -26.67 -7.87
CA PHE A 135 -2.83 -26.48 -6.51
C PHE A 135 -3.68 -25.41 -5.83
N LYS A 136 -4.22 -25.68 -4.63
CA LYS A 136 -5.19 -24.80 -3.97
C LYS A 136 -4.66 -24.35 -2.61
N PHE A 137 -4.57 -23.04 -2.42
CA PHE A 137 -4.05 -22.43 -1.19
C PHE A 137 -5.09 -21.51 -0.57
N ASP A 138 -4.94 -21.22 0.72
CA ASP A 138 -5.88 -20.35 1.40
C ASP A 138 -5.77 -18.90 0.92
N GLY A 139 -6.88 -18.36 0.42
CA GLY A 139 -6.92 -17.00 -0.14
C GLY A 139 -6.76 -15.92 0.92
N LEU A 140 -7.17 -16.20 2.16
CA LEU A 140 -7.08 -15.26 3.29
C LEU A 140 -5.64 -14.80 3.57
N VAL A 141 -4.66 -15.63 3.23
CA VAL A 141 -3.23 -15.33 3.47
C VAL A 141 -2.67 -14.34 2.44
N TYR A 142 -3.36 -14.07 1.32
CA TYR A 142 -2.91 -13.17 0.25
C TYR A 142 -3.28 -11.70 0.46
N GLU A 143 -4.06 -11.40 1.49
CA GLU A 143 -4.75 -10.11 1.61
C GLU A 143 -3.83 -9.05 2.22
N GLY A 144 -3.53 -8.02 1.43
CA GLY A 144 -2.67 -6.91 1.85
C GLY A 144 -1.22 -7.30 2.19
N LYS A 145 -0.83 -8.55 1.90
CA LYS A 145 0.50 -9.09 2.14
C LYS A 145 1.13 -9.62 0.86
N TRP A 146 2.42 -9.37 0.70
CA TRP A 146 3.23 -10.02 -0.33
C TRP A 146 3.47 -11.48 0.03
N ILE A 147 3.02 -12.38 -0.85
CA ILE A 147 3.24 -13.83 -0.77
C ILE A 147 4.21 -14.23 -1.87
N PHE A 148 5.29 -14.90 -1.49
CA PHE A 148 6.23 -15.47 -2.45
C PHE A 148 5.72 -16.83 -2.90
N ASN A 149 5.75 -17.07 -4.20
CA ASN A 149 5.31 -18.30 -4.85
C ASN A 149 6.48 -18.88 -5.61
N LEU A 150 6.69 -20.18 -5.51
CA LEU A 150 7.66 -20.93 -6.29
C LEU A 150 6.97 -22.13 -6.93
N ILE A 151 7.00 -22.18 -8.26
CA ILE A 151 6.49 -23.30 -9.05
C ILE A 151 7.68 -24.00 -9.69
N LEU A 152 7.85 -25.29 -9.41
CA LEU A 152 8.91 -26.12 -9.96
C LEU A 152 8.32 -27.22 -10.83
N ILE A 153 8.87 -27.39 -12.03
CA ILE A 153 8.55 -28.48 -12.95
C ILE A 153 9.78 -29.38 -13.01
N GLN A 154 9.58 -30.66 -12.71
CA GLN A 154 10.64 -31.67 -12.66
C GLN A 154 10.33 -32.81 -13.65
N PRO A 155 10.58 -32.64 -14.96
CA PRO A 155 10.17 -33.62 -15.97
C PRO A 155 10.74 -35.01 -15.75
N LYS A 156 11.99 -35.12 -15.29
CA LYS A 156 12.63 -36.42 -14.99
C LYS A 156 11.94 -37.16 -13.84
N LEU A 157 11.40 -36.42 -12.88
CA LEU A 157 10.65 -36.98 -11.74
C LEU A 157 9.15 -37.03 -12.01
N GLN A 158 8.70 -36.56 -13.20
CA GLN A 158 7.29 -36.48 -13.54
C GLN A 158 6.49 -35.75 -12.45
N MET A 159 7.05 -34.67 -11.90
CA MET A 159 6.48 -33.97 -10.74
C MET A 159 6.40 -32.47 -10.97
N VAL A 160 5.30 -31.87 -10.51
CA VAL A 160 5.16 -30.43 -10.33
C VAL A 160 5.00 -30.13 -8.85
N LEU A 161 5.72 -29.12 -8.38
CA LEU A 161 5.74 -28.67 -7.00
C LEU A 161 5.38 -27.20 -6.95
N VAL A 162 4.47 -26.83 -6.04
CA VAL A 162 4.16 -25.44 -5.73
C VAL A 162 4.39 -25.20 -4.25
N GLN A 163 5.21 -24.20 -3.95
CA GLN A 163 5.54 -23.78 -2.59
C GLN A 163 5.27 -22.29 -2.43
N MET A 164 4.71 -21.91 -1.28
CA MET A 164 4.32 -20.55 -0.98
C MET A 164 4.75 -20.15 0.42
N SER A 165 5.02 -18.86 0.63
CA SER A 165 5.33 -18.36 1.96
C SER A 165 4.10 -18.51 2.86
N ASP A 166 4.30 -19.01 4.07
CA ASP A 166 3.24 -19.20 5.09
C ASP A 166 2.16 -20.23 4.73
N GLN A 167 2.40 -21.11 3.75
CA GLN A 167 1.47 -22.16 3.34
C GLN A 167 2.18 -23.50 3.13
N GLU A 168 1.43 -24.60 3.28
CA GLU A 168 1.97 -25.95 3.08
C GLU A 168 2.31 -26.19 1.60
N LYS A 169 3.50 -26.73 1.35
CA LYS A 169 3.97 -27.15 0.03
C LYS A 169 3.07 -28.25 -0.55
N GLN A 170 2.75 -28.14 -1.85
CA GLN A 170 1.96 -29.13 -2.58
C GLN A 170 2.73 -29.71 -3.76
N THR A 171 2.55 -31.00 -4.02
CA THR A 171 3.22 -31.75 -5.09
C THR A 171 2.25 -32.66 -5.81
N VAL A 172 2.30 -32.69 -7.14
CA VAL A 172 1.45 -33.56 -7.97
C VAL A 172 2.29 -34.20 -9.06
N GLU A 173 2.09 -35.50 -9.28
CA GLU A 173 2.72 -36.25 -10.36
C GLU A 173 1.97 -36.03 -11.70
N PHE A 174 2.70 -36.04 -12.80
CA PHE A 174 2.17 -35.88 -14.14
C PHE A 174 2.82 -36.87 -15.10
N ASN A 175 2.08 -37.31 -16.12
CA ASN A 175 2.65 -38.22 -17.11
C ASN A 175 2.98 -37.42 -18.37
N SER A 176 4.24 -37.45 -18.79
CA SER A 176 4.68 -36.87 -20.06
C SER A 176 5.69 -37.81 -20.69
N GLU A 177 5.39 -38.23 -21.92
CA GLU A 177 6.26 -39.08 -22.73
C GLU A 177 7.21 -38.25 -23.61
N THR A 178 7.02 -36.94 -23.67
CA THR A 178 7.64 -36.06 -24.65
C THR A 178 8.81 -35.27 -24.07
N GLN A 179 9.98 -35.43 -24.70
CA GLN A 179 11.10 -34.51 -24.50
C GLN A 179 10.78 -33.18 -25.17
N LEU A 180 10.98 -32.07 -24.45
CA LEU A 180 10.64 -30.74 -24.95
C LEU A 180 11.91 -29.94 -25.24
N ASN A 181 12.00 -29.35 -26.43
CA ASN A 181 12.94 -28.26 -26.72
C ASN A 181 12.27 -26.94 -26.38
N LEU A 182 12.73 -26.22 -25.35
CA LEU A 182 11.87 -25.28 -24.64
C LEU A 182 12.07 -23.81 -25.01
N LYS A 183 11.00 -23.20 -25.54
CA LYS A 183 10.81 -21.76 -25.56
C LYS A 183 9.95 -21.35 -24.35
N PHE A 184 10.44 -20.41 -23.56
CA PHE A 184 9.71 -19.83 -22.44
C PHE A 184 9.14 -18.47 -22.85
N ILE A 185 7.87 -18.28 -22.53
CA ILE A 185 7.16 -17.00 -22.63
C ILE A 185 6.65 -16.69 -21.22
N LEU A 186 7.08 -15.56 -20.68
CA LEU A 186 6.77 -15.14 -19.32
C LEU A 186 5.73 -14.01 -19.34
N GLY A 187 4.63 -14.22 -18.62
CA GLY A 187 3.49 -13.30 -18.58
C GLY A 187 2.65 -13.27 -19.86
N GLY A 188 1.51 -12.58 -19.80
CA GLY A 188 0.63 -12.40 -20.95
C GLY A 188 -0.87 -12.45 -20.64
N ARG A 189 -1.72 -12.06 -21.59
CA ARG A 189 -3.20 -12.16 -21.52
C ARG A 189 -3.76 -12.45 -22.92
N GLY A 190 -4.85 -13.18 -23.03
CA GLY A 190 -5.47 -13.52 -24.31
C GLY A 190 -5.93 -14.97 -24.36
N TYR A 191 -6.05 -15.52 -25.57
CA TYR A 191 -6.49 -16.89 -25.76
C TYR A 191 -5.32 -17.84 -26.04
N ILE A 192 -5.25 -18.91 -25.27
CA ILE A 192 -4.39 -20.07 -25.58
C ILE A 192 -5.28 -21.31 -25.50
N ASN A 193 -5.48 -22.01 -26.61
CA ASN A 193 -6.27 -23.24 -26.68
C ASN A 193 -7.64 -23.11 -25.97
N ASP A 194 -8.44 -22.10 -26.37
CA ASP A 194 -9.74 -21.72 -25.80
C ASP A 194 -9.75 -21.20 -24.35
N MET A 195 -8.61 -21.17 -23.67
CA MET A 195 -8.52 -20.57 -22.33
C MET A 195 -8.49 -19.05 -22.42
N ASN A 196 -9.45 -18.42 -21.76
CA ASN A 196 -9.49 -16.98 -21.56
C ASN A 196 -8.55 -16.58 -20.40
N LEU A 197 -7.30 -16.24 -20.72
CA LEU A 197 -6.28 -15.83 -19.73
C LEU A 197 -6.35 -14.32 -19.52
N ASN A 198 -6.68 -13.88 -18.30
CA ASN A 198 -6.93 -12.49 -17.95
C ASN A 198 -5.91 -11.94 -16.94
N THR A 199 -6.01 -10.66 -16.60
CA THR A 199 -5.20 -10.01 -15.59
C THR A 199 -5.37 -10.67 -14.22
N PHE A 200 -4.26 -10.89 -13.51
CA PHE A 200 -4.36 -11.23 -12.10
C PHE A 200 -5.02 -10.04 -11.39
N LYS A 201 -6.09 -10.31 -10.65
CA LYS A 201 -6.81 -9.31 -9.85
C LYS A 201 -6.01 -9.05 -8.56
N GLY A 202 -4.84 -8.44 -8.74
CA GLY A 202 -3.85 -8.19 -7.70
C GLY A 202 -2.57 -7.58 -8.29
N VAL A 203 -1.53 -7.42 -7.48
CA VAL A 203 -0.21 -6.98 -7.92
C VAL A 203 0.72 -8.18 -8.02
N LEU A 204 1.44 -8.30 -9.14
CA LEU A 204 2.49 -9.30 -9.33
C LEU A 204 3.85 -8.61 -9.39
N SER A 205 4.87 -9.26 -8.85
CA SER A 205 6.25 -8.90 -9.16
C SER A 205 6.62 -9.33 -10.58
N ARG A 206 7.78 -8.86 -11.04
CA ARG A 206 8.49 -9.52 -12.13
C ARG A 206 8.72 -10.99 -11.79
N LEU A 207 8.67 -11.81 -12.83
CA LEU A 207 8.85 -13.25 -12.73
C LEU A 207 10.35 -13.57 -12.64
N ILE A 208 10.72 -14.39 -11.68
CA ILE A 208 12.08 -14.87 -11.45
C ILE A 208 12.17 -16.24 -12.10
N PHE A 209 12.72 -16.28 -13.31
CA PHE A 209 12.92 -17.53 -14.02
C PHE A 209 14.22 -18.21 -13.56
N ILE A 210 14.14 -19.51 -13.30
CA ILE A 210 15.24 -20.31 -12.77
C ILE A 210 15.56 -21.43 -13.77
N PRO A 211 16.51 -21.19 -14.70
CA PRO A 211 16.90 -22.18 -15.69
C PRO A 211 17.80 -23.23 -15.05
N SER A 212 17.29 -24.45 -14.88
CA SER A 212 18.02 -25.60 -14.32
C SER A 212 18.57 -25.37 -12.90
N LEU A 213 17.79 -25.79 -11.90
CA LEU A 213 18.15 -25.68 -10.50
C LEU A 213 18.42 -27.06 -9.88
N PHE A 214 19.50 -27.18 -9.10
CA PHE A 214 19.56 -28.20 -8.07
C PHE A 214 18.70 -27.74 -6.88
N TYR A 215 17.44 -28.13 -6.87
CA TYR A 215 16.53 -27.74 -5.79
C TYR A 215 16.92 -28.42 -4.48
N THR A 216 17.17 -27.61 -3.46
CA THR A 216 17.45 -28.06 -2.09
C THR A 216 16.41 -27.50 -1.14
N GLU A 217 16.37 -27.99 0.10
CA GLU A 217 15.45 -27.48 1.12
C GLU A 217 15.64 -25.98 1.41
N THR A 218 16.85 -25.42 1.22
CA THR A 218 17.12 -24.00 1.49
C THR A 218 16.80 -23.08 0.32
N THR A 219 16.62 -23.62 -0.90
CA THR A 219 16.46 -22.80 -2.10
C THR A 219 15.27 -21.84 -1.99
N PHE A 220 14.16 -22.29 -1.41
CA PHE A 220 12.98 -21.44 -1.24
C PHE A 220 13.26 -20.22 -0.35
N ASP A 221 13.90 -20.43 0.80
CA ASP A 221 14.25 -19.38 1.75
C ASP A 221 15.31 -18.43 1.18
N ASP A 222 16.29 -18.96 0.43
CA ASP A 222 17.31 -18.17 -0.26
C ASP A 222 16.67 -17.27 -1.33
N LEU A 223 15.68 -17.77 -2.07
CA LEU A 223 14.94 -16.95 -3.03
C LEU A 223 14.13 -15.87 -2.33
N ILE A 224 13.42 -16.18 -1.24
CA ILE A 224 12.69 -15.16 -0.48
C ILE A 224 13.63 -14.07 0.01
N LYS A 225 14.73 -14.45 0.65
CA LYS A 225 15.69 -13.51 1.26
C LYS A 225 16.32 -12.57 0.25
N ASN A 226 16.62 -13.07 -0.95
CA ASN A 226 17.32 -12.30 -1.98
C ASN A 226 16.39 -11.53 -2.91
N ASN A 227 15.09 -11.83 -2.93
CA ASN A 227 14.14 -11.21 -3.86
C ASN A 227 13.04 -10.43 -3.14
N ILE A 228 13.29 -9.88 -1.95
CA ILE A 228 12.27 -9.12 -1.19
C ILE A 228 11.81 -7.90 -2.00
N ILE A 229 10.49 -7.66 -2.06
CA ILE A 229 9.92 -6.45 -2.65
C ILE A 229 10.35 -5.22 -1.83
N PRO A 230 11.14 -4.28 -2.39
CA PRO A 230 11.53 -3.07 -1.66
C PRO A 230 10.32 -2.22 -1.31
N GLN A 231 10.37 -1.46 -0.22
CA GLN A 231 9.31 -0.49 0.07
C GLN A 231 9.27 0.61 -0.99
N LYS A 232 8.06 1.07 -1.35
CA LYS A 232 7.91 2.18 -2.31
C LYS A 232 8.53 3.49 -1.82
N LYS A 233 8.51 3.71 -0.50
CA LYS A 233 9.14 4.85 0.18
C LYS A 233 9.73 4.38 1.50
N GLU A 234 11.00 4.70 1.73
CA GLU A 234 11.66 4.44 3.01
C GLU A 234 11.47 5.57 4.01
N GLY A 235 11.47 5.19 5.29
CA GLY A 235 11.41 6.09 6.44
C GLY A 235 10.03 6.67 6.72
N GLU A 236 9.89 7.25 7.91
CA GLU A 236 8.67 7.92 8.35
C GLU A 236 8.34 9.11 7.44
N LYS A 237 7.07 9.24 7.08
CA LYS A 237 6.55 10.31 6.22
C LYS A 237 5.25 10.84 6.78
N ILE A 238 5.02 12.13 6.56
CA ILE A 238 3.79 12.84 6.90
C ILE A 238 3.26 13.50 5.63
N ILE A 239 2.01 13.24 5.30
CA ILE A 239 1.28 13.91 4.22
C ILE A 239 0.16 14.72 4.87
N ASN A 240 0.18 16.03 4.69
CA ASN A 240 -0.95 16.89 5.05
C ASN A 240 -2.06 16.67 4.03
N ILE A 241 -3.22 16.29 4.54
CA ILE A 241 -4.43 16.07 3.74
C ILE A 241 -5.24 17.37 3.67
N VAL A 242 -5.45 17.96 4.83
CA VAL A 242 -6.02 19.30 5.00
C VAL A 242 -4.96 20.11 5.73
N PHE A 243 -4.64 21.31 5.23
CA PHE A 243 -3.66 22.20 5.85
C PHE A 243 -4.34 23.48 6.31
N GLY A 244 -4.22 23.80 7.59
CA GLY A 244 -4.93 24.91 8.22
C GLY A 244 -6.44 24.67 8.30
N LEU A 245 -7.19 25.77 8.47
CA LEU A 245 -8.64 25.75 8.65
C LEU A 245 -9.37 25.61 7.32
N HIS A 246 -10.19 24.58 7.19
CA HIS A 246 -11.12 24.39 6.10
C HIS A 246 -12.55 24.39 6.63
N ILE A 247 -13.43 25.19 6.01
CA ILE A 247 -14.83 25.30 6.37
C ILE A 247 -15.66 24.61 5.30
N PHE A 248 -16.30 23.50 5.66
CA PHE A 248 -17.29 22.82 4.85
C PHE A 248 -18.65 23.39 5.24
N ASP A 249 -19.26 24.19 4.36
CA ASP A 249 -20.52 24.90 4.61
C ASP A 249 -21.75 24.19 3.99
N GLY A 250 -21.51 23.00 3.44
CA GLY A 250 -22.48 22.22 2.67
C GLY A 250 -22.41 22.43 1.16
N THR A 251 -21.29 22.89 0.58
CA THR A 251 -21.18 23.16 -0.88
C THR A 251 -20.15 22.33 -1.63
N TYR A 252 -19.10 21.82 -0.98
CA TYR A 252 -18.03 21.08 -1.65
C TYR A 252 -17.58 19.85 -0.87
N ALA A 253 -16.86 18.97 -1.56
CA ALA A 253 -16.18 17.80 -1.02
C ALA A 253 -14.71 17.90 -1.40
N GLN A 254 -13.83 17.33 -0.57
CA GLN A 254 -12.41 17.22 -0.88
C GLN A 254 -12.04 15.77 -1.11
N GLN A 255 -11.31 15.51 -2.19
CA GLN A 255 -10.79 14.19 -2.47
C GLN A 255 -9.28 14.25 -2.59
N GLN A 256 -8.58 13.30 -1.98
CA GLN A 256 -7.13 13.16 -2.08
C GLN A 256 -6.75 11.73 -2.40
N THR A 257 -5.70 11.58 -3.20
CA THR A 257 -5.11 10.28 -3.51
C THR A 257 -3.77 10.17 -2.79
N ILE A 258 -3.57 9.09 -2.06
CA ILE A 258 -2.29 8.76 -1.40
C ILE A 258 -1.72 7.53 -2.08
N ASP A 259 -0.56 7.67 -2.71
CA ASP A 259 0.09 6.62 -3.48
C ASP A 259 1.43 6.17 -2.86
N GLN A 260 1.53 6.28 -1.54
CA GLN A 260 2.75 6.05 -0.77
C GLN A 260 2.35 5.51 0.57
N TYR A 261 2.46 4.20 0.77
CA TYR A 261 1.89 3.59 1.95
C TYR A 261 2.74 2.47 2.55
N GLY A 262 2.84 2.51 3.87
CA GLY A 262 3.59 1.57 4.70
C GLY A 262 2.78 0.40 5.21
N ASN A 263 3.27 -0.25 6.26
CA ASN A 263 2.52 -1.30 6.96
C ASN A 263 1.80 -0.76 8.21
N LYS A 264 2.08 0.50 8.57
CA LYS A 264 1.60 1.21 9.75
C LYS A 264 1.27 2.66 9.42
N TYR A 265 0.13 3.16 9.87
CA TYR A 265 -0.26 4.56 9.70
C TYR A 265 -1.06 5.12 10.85
N ILE A 266 -1.01 6.45 10.92
CA ILE A 266 -1.85 7.27 11.77
C ILE A 266 -2.49 8.32 10.89
N LEU A 267 -3.80 8.34 10.88
CA LEU A 267 -4.60 9.43 10.39
C LEU A 267 -5.01 10.27 11.59
N SER A 268 -4.83 11.58 11.53
CA SER A 268 -5.18 12.45 12.66
C SER A 268 -5.56 13.85 12.24
N GLY A 269 -6.43 14.53 12.98
CA GLY A 269 -6.80 15.92 12.71
C GLY A 269 -7.93 16.42 13.63
N TRP A 270 -8.26 17.70 13.52
CA TRP A 270 -9.31 18.35 14.29
C TRP A 270 -10.59 18.50 13.50
N ALA A 271 -11.73 18.23 14.14
CA ALA A 271 -13.06 18.45 13.57
C ALA A 271 -13.96 19.21 14.55
N LYS A 272 -14.90 19.97 14.00
CA LYS A 272 -15.97 20.65 14.73
C LYS A 272 -17.19 20.79 13.82
N TYR A 273 -18.31 20.18 14.18
CA TYR A 273 -19.50 20.17 13.33
C TYR A 273 -20.32 21.46 13.50
N ILE A 274 -20.87 21.97 12.40
CA ILE A 274 -21.73 23.15 12.39
C ILE A 274 -23.15 22.67 12.12
N ILE A 275 -24.06 22.94 13.06
CA ILE A 275 -25.47 22.58 12.93
C ILE A 275 -26.24 23.84 12.52
N LYS A 276 -26.84 23.79 11.34
CA LYS A 276 -27.83 24.80 10.91
C LYS A 276 -29.22 24.31 11.30
N ASP A 277 -30.09 25.23 11.71
CA ASP A 277 -31.42 24.91 12.25
C ASP A 277 -32.23 23.97 11.33
N GLY A 278 -32.80 22.91 11.93
CA GLY A 278 -34.03 22.28 11.45
C GLY A 278 -34.00 20.80 11.05
N ASP A 279 -32.85 20.18 10.78
CA ASP A 279 -32.82 18.85 10.19
C ASP A 279 -31.92 17.85 10.93
N ASP A 280 -32.42 16.61 11.07
CA ASP A 280 -31.61 15.45 11.43
C ASP A 280 -30.82 15.00 10.19
N LYS A 281 -29.48 14.98 10.27
CA LYS A 281 -28.60 14.72 9.13
C LYS A 281 -27.45 13.78 9.49
N GLN A 282 -27.15 12.88 8.57
CA GLN A 282 -25.95 12.05 8.61
C GLN A 282 -24.90 12.66 7.71
N TYR A 283 -23.70 12.88 8.21
CA TYR A 283 -22.57 13.44 7.48
C TYR A 283 -21.41 12.44 7.45
N THR A 284 -20.75 12.33 6.31
CA THR A 284 -19.46 11.65 6.21
C THR A 284 -18.36 12.68 6.46
N LEU A 285 -17.65 12.57 7.59
CA LEU A 285 -16.48 13.42 7.85
C LEU A 285 -15.34 13.01 6.94
N LEU A 286 -15.02 11.73 7.00
CA LEU A 286 -13.91 11.14 6.29
C LEU A 286 -14.25 9.71 5.90
N ARG A 287 -13.94 9.37 4.66
CA ARG A 287 -13.89 8.00 4.19
C ARG A 287 -12.56 7.74 3.49
N MET A 288 -11.91 6.65 3.84
CA MET A 288 -10.69 6.14 3.22
C MET A 288 -10.99 4.83 2.51
N THR A 289 -10.54 4.73 1.27
CA THR A 289 -10.89 3.60 0.42
C THR A 289 -9.77 3.17 -0.52
N ALA A 290 -9.83 1.96 -1.06
CA ALA A 290 -8.80 1.39 -1.96
C ALA A 290 -9.00 1.71 -3.46
N PHE A 291 -10.18 2.17 -3.86
CA PHE A 291 -10.60 2.48 -5.24
C PHE A 291 -11.12 3.92 -5.42
N LEU A 292 -11.21 4.34 -6.68
CA LEU A 292 -11.69 5.67 -7.05
C LEU A 292 -13.15 5.65 -7.51
N ASN A 293 -13.51 4.65 -8.32
CA ASN A 293 -14.79 4.59 -9.05
C ASN A 293 -15.74 3.61 -8.35
N TYR A 294 -16.57 4.12 -7.47
CA TYR A 294 -17.54 3.35 -6.68
C TYR A 294 -18.96 3.44 -7.21
N GLU A 295 -19.13 3.66 -8.51
CA GLU A 295 -20.32 4.41 -8.93
C GLU A 295 -21.64 3.77 -8.54
N HIS A 296 -21.80 2.46 -8.37
CA HIS A 296 -23.15 1.91 -8.12
C HIS A 296 -23.33 1.00 -6.89
N GLU A 297 -22.31 0.42 -6.28
CA GLU A 297 -22.54 -0.54 -5.18
C GLU A 297 -21.32 -0.61 -4.24
N ILE A 298 -21.55 -0.54 -2.92
CA ILE A 298 -20.49 -0.73 -1.90
C ILE A 298 -20.00 -2.17 -2.01
N GLN A 299 -18.73 -2.42 -2.26
CA GLN A 299 -18.18 -3.77 -2.15
C GLN A 299 -17.44 -3.90 -0.80
N LEU A 300 -17.75 -4.97 -0.06
CA LEU A 300 -17.16 -5.27 1.25
C LEU A 300 -15.65 -5.50 1.09
N GLY A 301 -14.81 -4.53 1.41
CA GLY A 301 -13.43 -4.58 0.91
C GLY A 301 -12.85 -3.26 0.42
N ASP A 302 -13.74 -2.30 0.20
CA ASP A 302 -13.38 -1.01 -0.37
C ASP A 302 -13.16 0.04 0.71
N GLU A 303 -13.96 -0.02 1.79
CA GLU A 303 -13.98 0.96 2.87
C GLU A 303 -12.99 0.59 3.99
N LEU A 304 -11.73 1.01 3.82
CA LEU A 304 -10.70 0.79 4.83
C LEU A 304 -11.03 1.43 6.18
N PHE A 305 -11.58 2.65 6.13
CA PHE A 305 -11.90 3.43 7.32
C PHE A 305 -12.94 4.50 6.98
N MET A 306 -13.90 4.71 7.87
CA MET A 306 -14.92 5.74 7.72
C MET A 306 -15.32 6.31 9.07
N ILE A 307 -15.54 7.62 9.10
CA ILE A 307 -16.16 8.34 10.21
C ILE A 307 -17.41 9.03 9.68
N GLU A 308 -18.56 8.59 10.17
CA GLU A 308 -19.84 9.26 9.97
C GLU A 308 -20.35 9.84 11.27
N VAL A 309 -21.12 10.92 11.17
CA VAL A 309 -21.82 11.51 12.30
C VAL A 309 -23.26 11.73 11.93
N PHE A 310 -24.17 11.19 12.74
CA PHE A 310 -25.58 11.53 12.68
C PHE A 310 -25.84 12.59 13.75
N LEU A 311 -26.22 13.80 13.33
CA LEU A 311 -26.61 14.90 14.19
C LEU A 311 -28.12 15.04 14.14
N SER A 312 -28.77 15.07 15.31
CA SER A 312 -30.20 15.34 15.42
C SER A 312 -30.41 16.55 16.33
N ASN A 313 -30.88 17.66 15.75
CA ASN A 313 -31.25 18.84 16.52
C ASN A 313 -32.62 18.66 17.20
N SER A 314 -33.52 17.92 16.55
CA SER A 314 -34.86 17.64 17.08
C SER A 314 -34.82 16.67 18.26
N ASN A 315 -33.88 15.73 18.22
CA ASN A 315 -33.62 14.77 19.27
C ASN A 315 -32.10 14.63 19.48
N PRO A 316 -31.47 15.54 20.24
CA PRO A 316 -30.05 15.46 20.57
C PRO A 316 -29.64 14.10 21.12
N GLU A 317 -30.60 13.33 21.65
CA GLU A 317 -30.40 11.98 22.13
C GLU A 317 -30.07 10.91 21.11
N GLN A 318 -30.34 11.17 19.84
CA GLN A 318 -30.01 10.26 18.75
C GLN A 318 -28.65 10.58 18.12
N THR A 319 -28.01 11.67 18.55
CA THR A 319 -26.72 12.09 17.99
C THR A 319 -25.64 11.07 18.30
N LYS A 320 -24.93 10.63 17.25
CA LYS A 320 -23.93 9.56 17.35
C LYS A 320 -22.82 9.73 16.31
N MET A 321 -21.64 9.25 16.67
CA MET A 321 -20.54 9.06 15.74
C MET A 321 -20.42 7.57 15.43
N ILE A 322 -20.34 7.24 14.16
CA ILE A 322 -20.17 5.88 13.67
C ILE A 322 -18.77 5.82 13.07
N VAL A 323 -17.92 5.00 13.68
CA VAL A 323 -16.60 4.69 13.12
C VAL A 323 -16.68 3.30 12.56
N ASN A 324 -16.31 3.16 11.29
CA ASN A 324 -16.15 1.88 10.65
C ASN A 324 -14.69 1.71 10.25
N ALA A 325 -14.12 0.54 10.53
CA ALA A 325 -12.88 0.11 9.92
C ALA A 325 -13.05 -1.33 9.44
N ASP A 326 -12.87 -1.54 8.16
CA ASP A 326 -12.92 -2.88 7.59
C ASP A 326 -11.48 -3.40 7.46
N ALA A 327 -11.22 -4.53 8.09
CA ALA A 327 -10.05 -5.35 7.83
C ALA A 327 -10.47 -6.48 6.86
N PHE A 328 -9.82 -6.57 5.71
CA PHE A 328 -10.42 -7.25 4.56
C PHE A 328 -10.21 -8.75 4.51
N SER A 329 -11.15 -9.44 3.83
CA SER A 329 -10.86 -10.73 3.21
C SER A 329 -11.43 -11.05 1.81
N MET A 330 -11.10 -10.20 0.82
CA MET A 330 -11.58 -10.15 -0.58
C MET A 330 -13.00 -9.58 -0.79
N PRO A 331 -13.17 -8.34 -1.29
CA PRO A 331 -14.43 -7.88 -1.90
C PRO A 331 -14.67 -8.61 -3.22
N ILE A 332 -15.88 -9.15 -3.35
CA ILE A 332 -16.39 -9.74 -4.57
C ILE A 332 -17.45 -8.79 -5.14
N GLN A 333 -17.30 -8.44 -6.42
CA GLN A 333 -18.30 -7.73 -7.23
C GLN A 333 -19.58 -8.58 -7.50
N GLN A 334 -19.72 -9.76 -6.89
CA GLN A 334 -20.79 -10.71 -7.18
C GLN A 334 -21.44 -11.36 -5.94
N SER A 335 -20.98 -11.10 -4.71
CA SER A 335 -21.71 -11.55 -3.51
C SER A 335 -22.74 -10.51 -3.06
N PHE A 336 -23.66 -10.14 -3.96
CA PHE A 336 -24.74 -9.17 -3.71
C PHE A 336 -25.85 -9.66 -2.77
N GLN A 337 -25.69 -10.81 -2.12
CA GLN A 337 -26.70 -11.32 -1.20
C GLN A 337 -26.47 -10.97 0.28
N SER A 338 -25.27 -10.54 0.70
CA SER A 338 -25.02 -10.28 2.13
C SER A 338 -25.40 -8.88 2.63
N GLN A 339 -25.60 -7.90 1.73
CA GLN A 339 -26.03 -6.55 2.12
C GLN A 339 -27.55 -6.44 2.37
N PHE A 340 -28.31 -7.48 2.01
CA PHE A 340 -29.74 -7.59 2.33
C PHE A 340 -30.09 -8.78 3.24
N ASP A 341 -29.18 -9.74 3.46
CA ASP A 341 -29.38 -10.79 4.44
C ASP A 341 -29.03 -10.28 5.85
N SER A 342 -30.04 -9.72 6.51
CA SER A 342 -30.08 -9.58 7.98
C SER A 342 -29.75 -10.89 8.74
N THR A 343 -29.73 -12.04 8.04
CA THR A 343 -29.26 -13.36 8.47
C THR A 343 -27.74 -13.51 8.51
N PHE A 344 -26.93 -12.69 7.83
CA PHE A 344 -25.47 -12.78 7.91
C PHE A 344 -24.91 -12.20 9.22
N GLN A 345 -25.67 -11.31 9.89
CA GLN A 345 -25.43 -10.95 11.30
C GLN A 345 -25.73 -12.11 12.29
N GLY A 346 -26.22 -13.25 11.78
CA GLY A 346 -26.52 -14.46 12.56
C GLY A 346 -25.91 -15.74 11.98
N SER A 347 -24.97 -15.64 11.04
CA SER A 347 -24.22 -16.80 10.52
C SER A 347 -23.47 -17.48 11.68
N GLN A 348 -23.91 -18.68 12.07
CA GLN A 348 -23.22 -19.56 13.03
C GLN A 348 -21.86 -20.08 12.49
N ASN A 349 -21.48 -19.70 11.26
CA ASN A 349 -20.21 -20.06 10.69
C ASN A 349 -19.11 -19.15 11.26
N SER A 350 -18.47 -19.61 12.34
CA SER A 350 -17.41 -18.91 13.08
C SER A 350 -16.26 -18.39 12.22
N ASN A 351 -16.08 -18.94 11.01
CA ASN A 351 -15.03 -18.53 10.07
C ASN A 351 -15.41 -17.31 9.20
N TYR A 352 -16.67 -16.86 9.22
CA TYR A 352 -17.20 -15.81 8.32
C TYR A 352 -17.67 -14.55 9.07
N GLN A 353 -17.14 -14.28 10.26
CA GLN A 353 -17.24 -12.93 10.81
C GLN A 353 -16.35 -12.03 9.94
N ILE A 354 -16.92 -11.49 8.85
CA ILE A 354 -16.40 -10.30 8.19
C ILE A 354 -16.17 -9.30 9.32
N VAL A 355 -14.91 -8.99 9.62
CA VAL A 355 -14.51 -8.18 10.77
C VAL A 355 -14.69 -6.71 10.42
N GLN A 356 -15.93 -6.37 10.07
CA GLN A 356 -16.37 -5.00 10.03
C GLN A 356 -16.43 -4.51 11.47
N SER A 357 -15.48 -3.69 11.85
CA SER A 357 -15.45 -3.10 13.17
C SER A 357 -16.28 -1.83 13.22
N LYS A 358 -17.60 -2.02 13.13
CA LYS A 358 -18.53 -0.91 13.31
C LYS A 358 -18.64 -0.58 14.80
N ARG A 359 -18.28 0.63 15.17
CA ARG A 359 -18.46 1.18 16.53
C ARG A 359 -19.37 2.38 16.45
N ILE A 360 -20.41 2.36 17.29
CA ILE A 360 -21.36 3.44 17.43
C ILE A 360 -21.11 4.09 18.79
N PHE A 361 -20.60 5.31 18.77
CA PHE A 361 -20.38 6.12 19.96
C PHE A 361 -21.62 6.97 20.19
N GLN A 362 -22.32 6.64 21.27
CA GLN A 362 -23.50 7.33 21.79
C GLN A 362 -23.46 7.21 23.33
N ASN A 363 -23.81 8.26 24.06
CA ASN A 363 -23.77 8.27 25.52
C ASN A 363 -25.19 8.44 26.08
N LEU A 364 -25.62 7.62 27.04
CA LEU A 364 -26.93 7.72 27.70
C LEU A 364 -27.26 9.14 28.28
N ASN A 365 -26.26 10.01 28.50
CA ASN A 365 -26.41 11.45 28.79
C ASN A 365 -26.31 12.34 27.53
N ASN A 366 -27.06 11.98 26.49
CA ASN A 366 -26.75 12.29 25.09
C ASN A 366 -26.59 13.77 24.68
N LYS A 367 -27.11 14.75 25.44
CA LYS A 367 -26.90 16.18 25.14
C LYS A 367 -25.41 16.54 25.10
N GLN A 368 -24.59 15.87 25.93
CA GLN A 368 -23.15 16.08 25.97
C GLN A 368 -22.46 15.65 24.68
N TYR A 369 -22.94 14.58 24.04
CA TYR A 369 -22.39 14.10 22.77
C TYR A 369 -22.68 15.08 21.63
N TYR A 370 -23.92 15.57 21.58
CA TYR A 370 -24.34 16.63 20.68
C TYR A 370 -23.54 17.93 20.85
N GLU A 371 -23.31 18.36 22.10
CA GLU A 371 -22.51 19.56 22.40
C GLU A 371 -21.03 19.35 22.09
N GLY A 372 -20.48 18.17 22.40
CA GLY A 372 -19.08 17.83 22.16
C GLY A 372 -18.71 17.82 20.68
N LEU A 373 -19.58 17.32 19.81
CA LEU A 373 -19.37 17.35 18.37
C LEU A 373 -19.41 18.79 17.79
N GLN A 374 -20.10 19.73 18.45
CA GLN A 374 -20.09 21.15 18.07
C GLN A 374 -18.90 21.93 18.63
N GLN A 375 -18.08 21.28 19.45
CA GLN A 375 -16.79 21.77 19.91
C GLN A 375 -15.68 21.13 19.08
N TRP A 376 -14.50 21.74 19.12
CA TRP A 376 -13.31 21.11 18.55
C TRP A 376 -12.99 19.83 19.31
N HIS A 377 -12.79 18.76 18.57
CA HIS A 377 -12.31 17.49 19.08
C HIS A 377 -11.22 16.94 18.16
N TYR A 378 -10.23 16.30 18.76
CA TYR A 378 -9.09 15.75 18.04
C TYR A 378 -9.30 14.28 17.79
N ILE A 379 -9.22 13.87 16.53
CA ILE A 379 -9.40 12.48 16.10
C ILE A 379 -8.04 11.90 15.73
N GLN A 380 -7.76 10.69 16.19
CA GLN A 380 -6.61 9.88 15.80
C GLN A 380 -7.07 8.44 15.51
N TYR A 381 -6.75 7.94 14.33
CA TYR A 381 -6.90 6.54 13.97
C TYR A 381 -5.54 5.96 13.62
N GLU A 382 -5.15 4.90 14.31
CA GLU A 382 -3.90 4.19 14.12
C GLU A 382 -4.17 2.78 13.62
N TYR A 383 -3.43 2.36 12.59
CA TYR A 383 -3.45 1.02 12.06
C TYR A 383 -2.03 0.45 12.04
N GLY A 384 -1.91 -0.84 12.36
CA GLY A 384 -0.67 -1.59 12.31
C GLY A 384 0.13 -1.51 13.61
N ARG A 385 -0.51 -1.21 14.74
CA ARG A 385 0.16 -1.25 16.06
C ARG A 385 0.77 -2.63 16.31
N SER A 386 1.87 -2.63 17.05
CA SER A 386 2.65 -3.82 17.40
C SER A 386 1.91 -4.71 18.40
N ASN A 387 1.06 -4.11 19.25
CA ASN A 387 0.12 -4.85 20.09
C ASN A 387 -0.98 -5.48 19.23
N SER A 388 -1.01 -6.81 19.16
CA SER A 388 -2.01 -7.54 18.37
C SER A 388 -3.45 -7.31 18.86
N GLN A 389 -3.67 -6.90 20.11
CA GLN A 389 -5.00 -6.58 20.65
C GLN A 389 -5.52 -5.18 20.32
N GLU A 390 -4.67 -4.35 19.74
CA GLU A 390 -4.96 -2.94 19.43
C GLU A 390 -4.44 -2.60 18.05
N ARG A 391 -4.38 -3.57 17.14
CA ARG A 391 -3.77 -3.38 15.82
C ARG A 391 -4.44 -2.22 15.07
N MET A 392 -5.73 -2.02 15.31
CA MET A 392 -6.49 -0.85 14.90
C MET A 392 -7.00 -0.11 16.15
N LEU A 393 -6.55 1.12 16.36
CA LEU A 393 -6.92 1.92 17.52
C LEU A 393 -7.55 3.24 17.06
N PHE A 394 -8.77 3.50 17.51
CA PHE A 394 -9.43 4.78 17.33
C PHE A 394 -9.43 5.56 18.64
N GLN A 395 -9.08 6.83 18.56
CA GLN A 395 -9.07 7.76 19.69
C GLN A 395 -9.70 9.08 19.30
N SER A 396 -10.50 9.65 20.21
CA SER A 396 -11.09 10.97 20.04
C SER A 396 -11.06 11.72 21.36
N GLN A 397 -10.41 12.88 21.39
CA GLN A 397 -10.34 13.75 22.56
C GLN A 397 -11.38 14.87 22.45
N PHE A 398 -12.31 14.89 23.39
CA PHE A 398 -13.28 15.97 23.60
C PHE A 398 -12.87 16.82 24.80
N TYR A 399 -13.28 18.09 24.80
CA TYR A 399 -12.99 19.05 25.88
C TYR A 399 -14.11 19.21 26.91
N ASN A 400 -15.25 18.58 26.66
CA ASN A 400 -16.31 18.45 27.62
C ASN A 400 -16.14 17.17 28.47
N GLU A 401 -17.18 16.79 29.21
CA GLU A 401 -17.17 15.63 30.10
C GLU A 401 -16.97 14.27 29.40
N LEU A 402 -17.01 14.20 28.05
CA LEU A 402 -16.70 12.97 27.32
C LEU A 402 -15.22 12.59 27.40
N GLY A 403 -14.33 13.58 27.54
CA GLY A 403 -12.88 13.36 27.65
C GLY A 403 -12.28 12.59 26.48
N LEU A 404 -11.29 11.73 26.78
CA LEU A 404 -10.65 10.85 25.79
C LEU A 404 -11.47 9.56 25.61
N ILE A 405 -11.99 9.37 24.41
CA ILE A 405 -12.53 8.08 23.97
C ILE A 405 -11.38 7.30 23.33
N THR A 406 -11.17 6.06 23.75
CA THR A 406 -10.19 5.13 23.16
C THR A 406 -10.87 3.80 22.93
N GLU A 407 -10.84 3.29 21.70
CA GLU A 407 -11.52 2.08 21.30
C GLU A 407 -10.63 1.25 20.39
N SER A 408 -10.44 -0.03 20.74
CA SER A 408 -9.84 -1.01 19.82
C SER A 408 -10.89 -1.42 18.79
N LEU A 409 -10.58 -1.11 17.53
CA LEU A 409 -11.39 -1.51 16.39
C LEU A 409 -11.10 -2.96 15.96
N GLY A 410 -10.15 -3.64 16.60
CA GLY A 410 -9.91 -5.06 16.35
C GLY A 410 -8.44 -5.37 16.13
N ASN A 411 -8.21 -6.66 15.94
CA ASN A 411 -6.91 -7.29 16.18
C ASN A 411 -6.28 -7.84 14.91
N ASP A 412 -6.93 -7.61 13.76
CA ASP A 412 -6.92 -8.61 12.72
C ASP A 412 -5.53 -9.03 12.28
N ILE A 413 -5.25 -10.27 12.65
CA ILE A 413 -4.06 -11.02 12.32
C ILE A 413 -4.04 -11.28 10.80
N PHE A 414 -5.22 -11.25 10.16
CA PHE A 414 -5.46 -11.64 8.78
C PHE A 414 -5.60 -10.46 7.79
N GLY A 415 -6.07 -9.30 8.23
CA GLY A 415 -6.26 -8.14 7.34
C GLY A 415 -5.02 -7.25 7.28
N GLY A 416 -4.09 -7.53 6.37
CA GLY A 416 -3.12 -6.52 5.97
C GLY A 416 -3.84 -5.31 5.37
N SER A 417 -3.60 -4.10 5.87
CA SER A 417 -3.84 -2.88 5.09
C SER A 417 -3.04 -3.03 3.81
N PHE A 418 -3.53 -2.57 2.66
CA PHE A 418 -2.81 -2.71 1.40
C PHE A 418 -1.47 -1.96 1.44
N THR A 419 -0.45 -2.66 1.93
CA THR A 419 0.89 -2.13 2.08
C THR A 419 1.45 -1.85 0.69
N ASN A 420 2.02 -0.68 0.47
CA ASN A 420 2.48 -0.20 -0.85
C ASN A 420 1.38 -0.04 -1.93
N TYR A 421 0.10 0.11 -1.55
CA TYR A 421 -0.98 0.41 -2.50
C TYR A 421 -1.52 1.83 -2.37
N LYS A 422 -2.32 2.25 -3.35
CA LYS A 422 -2.95 3.57 -3.42
C LYS A 422 -4.27 3.58 -2.65
N PHE A 423 -4.51 4.65 -1.91
CA PHE A 423 -5.79 4.94 -1.25
C PHE A 423 -6.37 6.27 -1.69
N TYR A 424 -7.67 6.39 -1.48
CA TYR A 424 -8.47 7.56 -1.79
C TYR A 424 -9.16 8.01 -0.52
N LEU A 425 -8.93 9.27 -0.16
CA LEU A 425 -9.58 9.93 0.97
C LEU A 425 -10.65 10.87 0.44
N PHE A 426 -11.82 10.81 1.06
CA PHE A 426 -12.98 11.65 0.77
C PHE A 426 -13.38 12.37 2.04
N PHE A 427 -13.35 13.70 2.02
CA PHE A 427 -13.82 14.56 3.09
C PHE A 427 -15.11 15.26 2.67
N GLY A 428 -16.07 15.23 3.58
CA GLY A 428 -17.27 16.03 3.52
C GLY A 428 -18.40 15.52 2.62
N ARG A 429 -18.11 14.63 1.68
CA ARG A 429 -19.12 13.88 0.91
C ARG A 429 -18.47 12.69 0.22
N ASP A 430 -19.28 11.65 0.02
CA ASP A 430 -19.00 10.56 -0.89
C ASP A 430 -20.20 10.34 -1.84
N ASN A 431 -20.12 9.31 -2.68
CA ASN A 431 -21.19 8.99 -3.63
C ASN A 431 -22.44 8.35 -2.98
N PHE A 432 -22.39 7.97 -1.71
CA PHE A 432 -23.43 7.24 -1.00
C PHE A 432 -24.23 8.14 -0.06
N ASN A 433 -23.57 9.13 0.55
CA ASN A 433 -24.18 10.13 1.38
C ASN A 433 -24.29 11.46 0.63
N ASN A 434 -25.51 11.82 0.25
CA ASN A 434 -25.79 13.08 -0.44
C ASN A 434 -25.71 14.31 0.46
N ASN A 435 -25.67 14.13 1.79
CA ASN A 435 -25.56 15.25 2.71
C ASN A 435 -24.13 15.79 2.69
N LEU A 436 -23.99 17.01 2.17
CA LEU A 436 -22.73 17.74 2.22
C LEU A 436 -22.41 18.12 3.67
N LEU A 437 -21.20 17.81 4.12
CA LEU A 437 -20.72 18.09 5.46
C LEU A 437 -20.82 19.57 5.79
N GLN A 438 -21.23 19.81 7.03
CA GLN A 438 -21.20 21.12 7.66
C GLN A 438 -20.28 21.05 8.87
N ALA A 439 -19.02 21.44 8.70
CA ALA A 439 -17.99 21.35 9.72
C ALA A 439 -16.81 22.29 9.45
N GLU A 440 -16.08 22.61 10.51
CA GLU A 440 -14.74 23.16 10.48
C GLU A 440 -13.76 22.00 10.69
N ILE A 441 -12.75 21.91 9.82
CA ILE A 441 -11.71 20.88 9.85
C ILE A 441 -10.35 21.58 9.89
N TYR A 442 -9.40 21.04 10.65
CA TYR A 442 -8.05 21.61 10.75
C TYR A 442 -6.95 20.55 10.80
N ASP A 443 -5.90 20.73 10.01
CA ASP A 443 -4.67 19.92 9.97
C ASP A 443 -4.87 18.40 9.97
N PHE A 444 -5.80 17.89 9.15
CA PHE A 444 -5.84 16.46 8.90
C PHE A 444 -4.58 16.01 8.16
N LYS A 445 -3.89 15.01 8.70
CA LYS A 445 -2.65 14.46 8.16
C LYS A 445 -2.65 12.94 8.28
N ILE A 446 -1.86 12.30 7.42
CA ILE A 446 -1.51 10.89 7.54
C ILE A 446 -0.01 10.75 7.74
N SER A 447 0.38 10.03 8.79
CA SER A 447 1.76 9.65 9.07
C SER A 447 1.90 8.16 8.83
N PHE A 448 2.94 7.72 8.13
CA PHE A 448 3.14 6.30 7.81
C PHE A 448 4.62 5.91 7.87
N ASN A 449 4.88 4.60 7.86
CA ASN A 449 6.24 4.02 7.97
C ASN A 449 6.98 4.38 9.27
N TYR A 450 6.25 4.61 10.36
CA TYR A 450 6.88 4.73 11.68
C TYR A 450 7.25 3.34 12.22
N ASN A 451 8.34 3.27 12.98
CA ASN A 451 8.84 2.01 13.54
C ASN A 451 8.09 1.61 14.82
N GLU A 452 7.86 2.59 15.69
CA GLU A 452 7.27 2.41 17.02
C GLU A 452 5.84 2.95 17.05
N ASP A 453 4.96 2.24 17.75
CA ASP A 453 3.58 2.65 17.97
C ASP A 453 3.57 4.04 18.61
N LYS A 454 2.73 4.95 18.11
CA LYS A 454 2.74 6.33 18.62
C LYS A 454 1.75 6.46 19.78
N GLU A 455 2.12 7.26 20.76
CA GLU A 455 1.18 7.71 21.78
C GLU A 455 0.16 8.67 21.19
N PHE A 456 -0.99 8.79 21.85
CA PHE A 456 -1.98 9.80 21.50
C PHE A 456 -1.38 11.19 21.76
N ILE A 457 -1.08 11.91 20.69
CA ILE A 457 -0.53 13.27 20.78
C ILE A 457 -1.47 14.19 20.04
N GLN A 458 -2.14 15.03 20.81
CA GLN A 458 -2.91 16.13 20.27
C GLN A 458 -1.99 17.30 19.93
N TYR A 459 -2.16 17.86 18.72
CA TYR A 459 -1.41 19.03 18.29
C TYR A 459 -2.24 20.30 18.53
N CYS A 460 -1.78 21.15 19.44
CA CYS A 460 -2.30 22.49 19.63
C CYS A 460 -1.67 23.48 18.64
N HIS A 461 -2.23 24.69 18.57
CA HIS A 461 -1.54 25.81 17.96
C HIS A 461 -0.14 25.94 18.59
N ASN A 462 0.88 26.22 17.79
CA ASN A 462 2.29 26.28 18.20
C ASN A 462 2.59 27.25 19.36
N THR A 463 1.68 28.19 19.65
CA THR A 463 1.79 29.13 20.78
C THR A 463 1.22 28.58 22.09
N CYS A 464 0.39 27.54 22.05
CA CYS A 464 -0.26 26.94 23.22
C CYS A 464 0.51 25.71 23.72
N LEU A 465 0.55 25.51 25.03
CA LEU A 465 1.01 24.24 25.63
C LEU A 465 -0.14 23.23 25.68
N THR A 466 -1.30 23.68 26.11
CA THR A 466 -2.57 22.93 26.04
C THR A 466 -3.63 23.81 25.39
N CYS A 467 -4.61 23.21 24.75
CA CYS A 467 -5.65 23.91 24.00
C CYS A 467 -6.97 23.16 24.08
N ASP A 468 -8.08 23.80 23.74
CA ASP A 468 -9.40 23.18 23.51
C ASP A 468 -9.81 23.16 22.04
N GLY A 469 -8.83 23.39 21.15
CA GLY A 469 -9.01 23.50 19.71
C GLY A 469 -7.70 23.90 19.02
N PRO A 470 -7.67 23.86 17.68
CA PRO A 470 -6.45 24.06 16.90
C PRO A 470 -6.06 25.53 16.73
N LEU A 471 -6.97 26.47 16.99
CA LEU A 471 -6.76 27.87 16.65
C LEU A 471 -5.93 28.58 17.73
N TYR A 472 -5.28 29.67 17.35
CA TYR A 472 -4.46 30.49 18.25
C TYR A 472 -5.21 31.08 19.46
N ASN A 473 -6.55 31.14 19.38
CA ASN A 473 -7.46 31.59 20.43
C ASN A 473 -8.18 30.43 21.14
N ASN A 474 -7.66 29.21 21.03
CA ASN A 474 -8.12 28.02 21.74
C ASN A 474 -7.11 27.58 22.80
N CYS A 475 -6.20 28.45 23.25
CA CYS A 475 -5.23 28.05 24.27
C CYS A 475 -5.92 27.90 25.64
N LEU A 476 -5.52 26.86 26.38
CA LEU A 476 -5.86 26.67 27.80
C LEU A 476 -4.67 26.98 28.70
N SER A 477 -3.44 26.83 28.18
CA SER A 477 -2.21 27.22 28.85
C SER A 477 -1.12 27.55 27.83
N CYS A 478 -0.09 28.26 28.29
CA CYS A 478 1.06 28.64 27.47
C CYS A 478 2.33 27.97 27.99
N ASP A 479 3.26 27.71 27.09
CA ASP A 479 4.60 27.28 27.49
C ASP A 479 5.37 28.50 28.02
N GLU A 480 5.49 28.60 29.35
CA GLU A 480 6.20 29.69 30.01
C GLU A 480 7.69 29.74 29.60
N ASN A 481 8.27 28.60 29.21
CA ASN A 481 9.66 28.52 28.75
C ASN A 481 9.88 29.22 27.39
N GLN A 482 8.80 29.53 26.67
CA GLN A 482 8.84 30.29 25.42
C GLN A 482 8.58 31.77 25.62
N HIS A 483 8.73 32.30 26.84
CA HIS A 483 8.47 33.70 27.17
C HIS A 483 7.04 34.13 26.80
N ARG A 484 6.07 33.26 27.07
CA ARG A 484 4.65 33.50 26.80
C ARG A 484 3.86 33.62 28.10
N TYR A 485 2.80 34.42 28.08
CA TYR A 485 1.79 34.46 29.13
C TYR A 485 0.40 34.20 28.55
N PHE A 486 -0.47 33.60 29.36
CA PHE A 486 -1.85 33.29 28.98
C PHE A 486 -2.75 34.51 29.19
N GLN A 487 -3.44 34.92 28.12
CA GLN A 487 -4.44 35.98 28.16
C GLN A 487 -5.84 35.37 28.22
N ILE A 488 -6.46 35.45 29.41
CA ILE A 488 -7.75 34.80 29.70
C ILE A 488 -8.91 35.31 28.84
N ASP A 489 -8.97 36.62 28.58
CA ASP A 489 -10.10 37.23 27.85
C ASP A 489 -10.19 36.81 26.38
N THR A 490 -9.06 36.38 25.80
CA THR A 490 -8.96 36.01 24.39
C THR A 490 -8.55 34.55 24.18
N PHE A 491 -8.29 33.80 25.26
CA PHE A 491 -7.77 32.43 25.23
C PHE A 491 -6.53 32.29 24.33
N GLN A 492 -5.62 33.28 24.41
CA GLN A 492 -4.42 33.37 23.57
C GLN A 492 -3.16 33.34 24.40
N CYS A 493 -2.10 32.79 23.83
CA CYS A 493 -0.75 32.91 24.36
C CYS A 493 -0.01 34.07 23.67
N ARG A 494 0.42 35.07 24.44
CA ARG A 494 1.15 36.24 23.92
C ARG A 494 2.57 36.29 24.48
N CYS A 495 3.49 36.88 23.73
CA CYS A 495 4.84 37.11 24.21
C CYS A 495 4.84 38.06 25.41
N LEU A 496 5.66 37.74 26.42
CA LEU A 496 5.94 38.63 27.54
C LEU A 496 6.44 39.99 27.05
N GLN A 497 6.22 41.02 27.86
CA GLN A 497 6.71 42.35 27.56
C GLN A 497 8.23 42.34 27.30
N GLY A 498 8.66 42.96 26.19
CA GLY A 498 10.06 42.95 25.73
C GLY A 498 10.42 41.84 24.74
N TYR A 499 9.50 40.90 24.51
CA TYR A 499 9.64 39.86 23.49
C TYR A 499 8.67 40.11 22.34
N PHE A 500 9.05 39.70 21.13
CA PHE A 500 8.20 39.74 19.95
C PHE A 500 8.11 38.35 19.31
N GLU A 501 6.97 38.09 18.68
CA GLU A 501 6.72 36.82 18.00
C GLU A 501 7.51 36.77 16.69
N PHE A 502 8.36 35.77 16.58
CA PHE A 502 9.13 35.40 15.41
C PHE A 502 8.64 34.04 14.88
N GLU A 503 9.03 33.67 13.66
CA GLU A 503 8.59 32.49 12.91
C GLU A 503 8.10 31.29 13.75
N GLN A 504 6.96 30.73 13.36
CA GLN A 504 6.34 29.57 14.01
C GLN A 504 6.06 29.79 15.51
N GLY A 505 5.76 31.01 15.93
CA GLY A 505 5.27 31.28 17.27
C GLY A 505 6.36 31.23 18.34
N LYS A 506 7.62 31.54 18.03
CA LYS A 506 8.68 31.69 19.04
C LYS A 506 8.79 33.14 19.50
N CYS A 507 8.77 33.40 20.80
CA CYS A 507 9.03 34.74 21.31
C CYS A 507 10.54 34.97 21.49
N THR A 508 11.07 36.00 20.83
CA THR A 508 12.50 36.36 20.88
C THR A 508 12.68 37.77 21.45
N ASP A 509 13.81 38.00 22.13
CA ASP A 509 14.10 39.28 22.79
C ASP A 509 14.41 40.37 21.74
N GLN A 510 13.72 41.51 21.89
CA GLN A 510 13.85 42.72 21.08
C GLN A 510 15.29 43.24 20.94
N PHE A 511 16.15 42.98 21.93
CA PHE A 511 17.54 43.44 21.91
C PHE A 511 18.45 42.67 20.95
N TYR A 512 18.14 41.41 20.63
CA TYR A 512 19.03 40.60 19.78
C TYR A 512 18.70 40.68 18.29
N SER A 513 17.44 40.92 17.91
CA SER A 513 17.05 40.99 16.50
C SER A 513 17.48 42.26 15.79
N SER A 514 17.63 43.37 16.53
CA SER A 514 18.17 44.62 15.98
C SER A 514 19.68 44.58 15.75
N ILE A 515 20.40 43.62 16.35
CA ILE A 515 21.86 43.46 16.19
C ILE A 515 22.19 42.48 15.06
N SER A 516 21.36 41.48 14.79
CA SER A 516 21.62 40.47 13.74
C SER A 516 21.16 40.86 12.33
N LEU A 517 20.56 42.04 12.13
CA LEU A 517 20.05 42.53 10.85
C LEU A 517 21.01 43.48 10.09
N SER A 518 22.30 43.54 10.47
CA SER A 518 23.30 44.36 9.76
C SER A 518 24.62 43.67 9.42
N GLU A 519 24.75 42.37 9.66
CA GLU A 519 25.74 41.57 8.95
C GLU A 519 25.07 40.98 7.70
N ASP A 520 24.70 41.85 6.76
CA ASP A 520 24.92 41.51 5.37
C ASP A 520 26.43 41.28 5.26
N ILE A 521 26.83 40.03 5.45
CA ILE A 521 28.05 39.52 4.87
C ILE A 521 27.91 39.89 3.39
N ILE A 522 28.64 40.93 2.98
CA ILE A 522 29.03 41.11 1.59
C ILE A 522 29.65 39.76 1.24
N GLU A 523 28.85 38.86 0.67
CA GLU A 523 29.34 37.62 0.12
C GLU A 523 30.47 38.02 -0.79
N ASN A 524 31.65 37.63 -0.36
CA ASN A 524 32.90 37.89 -1.03
C ASN A 524 32.67 37.65 -2.53
N PRO A 525 32.84 38.66 -3.41
CA PRO A 525 32.55 38.53 -4.85
C PRO A 525 33.34 37.38 -5.52
N PHE A 526 34.29 36.77 -4.81
CA PHE A 526 34.98 35.54 -5.17
C PHE A 526 34.12 34.26 -5.18
N SER A 527 32.99 34.18 -4.47
CA SER A 527 32.11 32.98 -4.49
C SER A 527 31.44 32.79 -5.85
N ILE A 528 30.89 33.88 -6.41
CA ILE A 528 30.26 33.88 -7.73
C ILE A 528 31.31 33.66 -8.83
N ILE A 529 32.54 34.18 -8.67
CA ILE A 529 33.65 33.92 -9.61
C ILE A 529 34.05 32.44 -9.60
N ASN A 530 34.08 31.77 -8.44
CA ASN A 530 34.41 30.34 -8.37
C ASN A 530 33.28 29.46 -8.94
N GLN A 531 32.01 29.79 -8.70
CA GLN A 531 30.89 29.06 -9.32
C GLN A 531 30.85 29.27 -10.84
N LEU A 532 31.06 30.51 -11.31
CA LEU A 532 31.21 30.78 -12.75
C LEU A 532 32.44 30.09 -13.35
N TYR A 533 33.57 30.00 -12.64
CA TYR A 533 34.76 29.28 -13.09
C TYR A 533 34.53 27.77 -13.20
N ILE A 534 33.77 27.17 -12.28
CA ILE A 534 33.38 25.75 -12.35
C ILE A 534 32.44 25.50 -13.54
N VAL A 535 31.45 26.37 -13.76
CA VAL A 535 30.56 26.29 -14.93
C VAL A 535 31.34 26.48 -16.23
N PHE A 536 32.29 27.43 -16.27
CA PHE A 536 33.14 27.68 -17.44
C PHE A 536 34.09 26.50 -17.72
N ARG A 537 34.66 25.86 -16.69
CA ARG A 537 35.45 24.62 -16.84
C ARG A 537 34.61 23.44 -17.32
N MET A 538 33.37 23.29 -16.85
CA MET A 538 32.48 22.24 -17.34
C MET A 538 32.09 22.46 -18.80
N LEU A 539 31.84 23.71 -19.22
CA LEU A 539 31.59 24.06 -20.62
C LEU A 539 32.82 23.80 -21.52
N LEU A 540 34.04 24.09 -21.05
CA LEU A 540 35.28 23.79 -21.78
C LEU A 540 35.54 22.28 -21.90
N LEU A 541 35.22 21.50 -20.86
CA LEU A 541 35.30 20.04 -20.91
C LEU A 541 34.27 19.43 -21.87
N LEU A 542 33.04 19.97 -21.90
CA LEU A 542 32.01 19.58 -22.85
C LEU A 542 32.41 19.90 -24.29
N GLN A 543 32.99 21.08 -24.56
CA GLN A 543 33.51 21.41 -25.89
C GLN A 543 34.64 20.46 -26.32
N ASN A 544 35.57 20.13 -25.43
CA ASN A 544 36.64 19.17 -25.74
C ASN A 544 36.15 17.75 -25.95
N MET A 545 35.10 17.32 -25.25
CA MET A 545 34.47 16.02 -25.49
C MET A 545 33.82 16.00 -26.86
N VAL A 546 33.01 17.01 -27.22
CA VAL A 546 32.38 17.12 -28.55
C VAL A 546 33.42 17.17 -29.67
N TYR A 547 34.53 17.90 -29.48
CA TYR A 547 35.62 17.98 -30.46
C TYR A 547 36.34 16.64 -30.66
N LYS A 548 36.51 15.85 -29.60
CA LYS A 548 37.07 14.49 -29.68
C LYS A 548 36.13 13.51 -30.38
N THR A 549 34.82 13.61 -30.16
CA THR A 549 33.85 12.75 -30.86
C THR A 549 33.73 13.09 -32.35
N SER A 550 33.93 14.36 -32.74
CA SER A 550 33.94 14.77 -34.16
C SER A 550 35.22 14.42 -34.92
N LEU A 551 36.27 13.93 -34.24
CA LEU A 551 37.54 13.48 -34.85
C LEU A 551 37.63 11.94 -34.94
N GLN A 552 36.60 11.23 -34.50
CA GLN A 552 36.47 9.77 -34.60
C GLN A 552 35.24 9.32 -35.41
N ILE A 553 34.61 10.25 -36.13
CA ILE A 553 33.68 10.01 -37.24
C ILE A 553 34.37 10.56 -38.48
#